data_AF-A0AAN1PTT3-F1
#
_entry.id   AF-A0AAN1PTT3-F1
#
_cell.length_a   1.000
_cell.length_b   1.000
_cell.length_c   1.000
_cell.angle_alpha   90.00
_cell.angle_beta   90.00
_cell.angle_gamma   90.00
#
_symmetry.space_group_name_H-M   'P 1'
#
loop_
_entity.id
_entity.type
_entity.pdbx_description
1 polymer ?
#
loop_
_entity_poly.entity_id
_entity_poly.type
_entity_poly.pdbx_seq_one_letter_code
_entity_poly.pdbx_strand_id
1 'polypeptide(L)'
;MDRPEWCTVDPFTGTVYLTLTNNSKRTEANPANPRLNNKFGHVIRWDEGASATEFSWDIFVFGSPANGDAETNRSGLTDLNQFASPDGLAFDGRGILWIQTDNGAGEVTSYTNDQMLAVVPSRMVDETGAQTQVNASNQAQLKRFFVGPNGCEVTGFAISPDYKSLFVNIQHPGNWPYSDNAAEETPAGMTVRPRAATVVIRREDGGEIAL
;
A
#
# COMPACT_ATOMS: atom_id res chain seq x y z
N MET A 1 13.26 -11.48 8.38
CA MET A 1 12.41 -10.56 7.58
C MET A 1 11.52 -9.78 8.52
N ASP A 2 11.21 -8.54 8.16
CA ASP A 2 10.35 -7.64 8.92
C ASP A 2 8.88 -7.93 8.61
N ARG A 3 8.34 -8.99 9.24
CA ARG A 3 6.93 -9.43 9.13
C ARG A 3 6.41 -9.49 7.68
N PRO A 4 6.77 -10.54 6.90
CA PRO A 4 6.17 -10.81 5.60
C PRO A 4 4.66 -10.98 5.69
N GLU A 5 3.89 -10.30 4.83
CA GLU A 5 2.43 -10.46 4.73
C GLU A 5 2.00 -10.88 3.31
N TRP A 6 1.49 -9.97 2.47
CA TRP A 6 0.97 -10.33 1.15
C TRP A 6 2.05 -10.31 0.07
N CYS A 7 1.88 -11.22 -0.89
CA CYS A 7 2.72 -11.37 -2.06
C CYS A 7 1.86 -11.34 -3.33
N THR A 8 2.35 -10.68 -4.38
CA THR A 8 1.70 -10.66 -5.70
C THR A 8 2.75 -10.64 -6.80
N VAL A 9 2.35 -11.03 -8.02
CA VAL A 9 3.22 -11.07 -9.20
C VAL A 9 2.74 -10.04 -10.21
N ASP A 10 3.65 -9.26 -10.77
CA ASP A 10 3.35 -8.38 -11.90
C ASP A 10 2.95 -9.26 -13.11
N PRO A 11 1.73 -9.08 -13.66
CA PRO A 11 1.23 -9.94 -14.73
C PRO A 11 1.98 -9.77 -16.07
N PHE A 12 2.78 -8.73 -16.22
CA PHE A 12 3.54 -8.45 -17.44
C PHE A 12 5.01 -8.82 -17.34
N THR A 13 5.66 -8.54 -16.21
CA THR A 13 7.10 -8.80 -16.05
C THR A 13 7.40 -10.11 -15.33
N GLY A 14 6.46 -10.63 -14.53
CA GLY A 14 6.71 -11.76 -13.64
C GLY A 14 7.48 -11.37 -12.36
N THR A 15 7.83 -10.10 -12.19
CA THR A 15 8.47 -9.59 -10.97
C THR A 15 7.53 -9.79 -9.79
N VAL A 16 8.05 -10.36 -8.71
CA VAL A 16 7.28 -10.66 -7.51
C VAL A 16 7.46 -9.54 -6.49
N TYR A 17 6.39 -9.14 -5.82
CA TYR A 17 6.38 -8.11 -4.79
C TYR A 17 5.85 -8.69 -3.48
N LEU A 18 6.47 -8.33 -2.36
CA LEU A 18 6.12 -8.78 -1.01
C LEU A 18 6.13 -7.61 -0.03
N THR A 19 5.09 -7.50 0.78
CA THR A 19 5.06 -6.55 1.89
C THR A 19 5.81 -7.06 3.11
N LEU A 20 6.57 -6.16 3.72
CA LEU A 20 7.28 -6.35 4.99
C LEU A 20 6.76 -5.27 5.95
N THR A 21 5.67 -5.59 6.65
CA THR A 21 4.77 -4.59 7.25
C THR A 21 5.44 -3.75 8.33
N ASN A 22 6.21 -4.34 9.25
CA ASN A 22 7.02 -3.62 10.24
C ASN A 22 7.81 -4.62 11.11
N ASN A 23 8.75 -4.10 11.90
CA ASN A 23 9.43 -4.82 12.96
C ASN A 23 10.11 -3.85 13.95
N SER A 24 9.35 -3.37 14.94
CA SER A 24 9.89 -2.55 16.03
C SER A 24 10.89 -3.30 16.92
N LYS A 25 10.97 -4.63 16.80
CA LYS A 25 11.94 -5.49 17.51
C LYS A 25 13.22 -5.73 16.69
N ARG A 26 13.39 -5.12 15.51
CA ARG A 26 14.64 -5.25 14.71
C ARG A 26 15.79 -4.55 15.45
N THR A 27 16.76 -5.34 15.90
CA THR A 27 17.98 -4.88 16.59
C THR A 27 19.24 -4.92 15.74
N GLU A 28 19.20 -5.59 14.59
CA GLU A 28 20.32 -5.70 13.65
C GLU A 28 19.83 -5.35 12.24
N ALA A 29 20.58 -4.57 11.47
CA ALA A 29 20.20 -4.26 10.09
C ALA A 29 20.78 -5.31 9.14
N ASN A 30 20.08 -5.60 8.07
CA ASN A 30 20.64 -6.34 6.92
C ASN A 30 20.10 -5.73 5.63
N PRO A 31 20.65 -6.08 4.44
CA PRO A 31 20.25 -5.45 3.20
C PRO A 31 18.73 -5.48 2.94
N ALA A 32 18.06 -6.60 3.24
CA ALA A 32 16.61 -6.75 3.02
C ALA A 32 15.76 -6.19 4.17
N ASN A 33 16.36 -5.74 5.27
CA ASN A 33 15.68 -5.20 6.45
C ASN A 33 16.57 -4.10 7.06
N PRO A 34 16.71 -2.95 6.40
CA PRO A 34 17.83 -2.04 6.65
C PRO A 34 17.59 -1.05 7.79
N ARG A 35 16.36 -0.92 8.32
CA ARG A 35 16.02 0.01 9.40
C ARG A 35 15.88 -0.74 10.73
N LEU A 36 16.59 -0.30 11.75
CA LEU A 36 16.37 -0.74 13.14
C LEU A 36 15.05 -0.15 13.66
N ASN A 37 14.41 -0.82 14.61
CA ASN A 37 13.12 -0.37 15.17
C ASN A 37 12.12 0.05 14.05
N ASN A 38 12.02 -0.77 13.00
CA ASN A 38 11.28 -0.42 11.80
C ASN A 38 9.78 -0.36 12.09
N LYS A 39 9.22 0.83 12.30
CA LYS A 39 7.79 1.02 12.56
C LYS A 39 6.92 1.05 11.29
N PHE A 40 7.54 1.31 10.14
CA PHE A 40 6.81 1.78 8.97
C PHE A 40 6.76 0.78 7.81
N GLY A 41 7.64 -0.22 7.82
CA GLY A 41 7.64 -1.25 6.79
C GLY A 41 8.12 -0.80 5.42
N HIS A 42 8.15 -1.75 4.49
CA HIS A 42 8.57 -1.56 3.11
C HIS A 42 8.01 -2.66 2.21
N VAL A 43 8.06 -2.45 0.90
CA VAL A 43 7.76 -3.46 -0.11
C VAL A 43 9.05 -3.87 -0.78
N ILE A 44 9.38 -5.16 -0.73
CA ILE A 44 10.51 -5.75 -1.44
C ILE A 44 10.01 -6.38 -2.75
N ARG A 45 10.83 -6.40 -3.80
CA ARG A 45 10.51 -7.12 -5.02
C ARG A 45 11.71 -7.89 -5.56
N TRP A 46 11.45 -8.92 -6.36
CA TRP A 46 12.50 -9.71 -7.00
C TRP A 46 12.08 -10.26 -8.35
N ASP A 47 13.09 -10.52 -9.17
CA ASP A 47 13.00 -11.22 -10.44
C ASP A 47 13.70 -12.58 -10.30
N GLU A 48 13.01 -13.65 -10.69
CA GLU A 48 13.57 -15.00 -10.72
C GLU A 48 14.72 -15.07 -11.75
N GLY A 49 15.78 -15.78 -11.38
CA GLY A 49 16.93 -16.01 -12.24
C GLY A 49 16.70 -17.13 -13.27
N ALA A 50 17.76 -17.47 -14.00
CA ALA A 50 17.71 -18.59 -14.96
C ALA A 50 17.47 -19.94 -14.26
N SER A 51 17.85 -20.05 -12.99
CA SER A 51 17.61 -21.21 -12.13
C SER A 51 16.63 -20.84 -11.03
N ALA A 52 15.74 -21.76 -10.66
CA ALA A 52 14.71 -21.57 -9.62
C ALA A 52 15.26 -21.34 -8.18
N THR A 53 16.58 -21.28 -8.02
CA THR A 53 17.27 -21.04 -6.74
C THR A 53 18.01 -19.70 -6.72
N GLU A 54 17.84 -18.89 -7.76
CA GLU A 54 18.51 -17.62 -7.94
C GLU A 54 17.47 -16.53 -8.19
N PHE A 55 17.70 -15.35 -7.62
CA PHE A 55 16.88 -14.17 -7.89
C PHE A 55 17.70 -12.89 -7.67
N SER A 56 17.35 -11.83 -8.38
CA SER A 56 17.81 -10.47 -8.10
C SER A 56 16.68 -9.70 -7.44
N TRP A 57 17.00 -8.88 -6.44
CA TRP A 57 15.98 -8.19 -5.65
C TRP A 57 16.38 -6.76 -5.29
N ASP A 58 15.38 -5.92 -5.06
CA ASP A 58 15.53 -4.58 -4.50
C ASP A 58 14.36 -4.26 -3.56
N ILE A 59 14.47 -3.14 -2.82
CA ILE A 59 13.35 -2.60 -2.05
C ILE A 59 12.62 -1.58 -2.93
N PHE A 60 11.41 -1.92 -3.36
CA PHE A 60 10.61 -1.10 -4.26
C PHE A 60 10.17 0.22 -3.63
N VAL A 61 9.72 0.22 -2.37
CA VAL A 61 9.32 1.43 -1.65
C VAL A 61 9.44 1.25 -0.15
N PHE A 62 9.89 2.30 0.55
CA PHE A 62 9.87 2.38 2.01
C PHE A 62 8.64 3.16 2.48
N GLY A 63 7.84 2.57 3.37
CA GLY A 63 6.82 3.31 4.12
C GLY A 63 7.50 4.26 5.11
N SER A 64 6.94 5.45 5.31
CA SER A 64 7.46 6.48 6.21
C SER A 64 6.46 7.63 6.37
N PRO A 65 6.51 8.37 7.50
CA PRO A 65 5.90 9.69 7.57
C PRO A 65 6.63 10.68 6.65
N ALA A 66 5.91 11.66 6.12
CA ALA A 66 6.44 12.65 5.18
C ALA A 66 7.60 13.48 5.77
N ASN A 67 7.52 13.78 7.07
CA ASN A 67 8.53 14.53 7.81
C ASN A 67 9.65 13.65 8.41
N GLY A 68 9.72 12.37 8.03
CA GLY A 68 10.80 11.49 8.44
C GLY A 68 12.17 11.98 7.95
N ASP A 69 13.22 11.71 8.72
CA ASP A 69 14.60 11.99 8.29
C ASP A 69 15.01 11.17 7.06
N ALA A 70 16.18 11.46 6.48
CA ALA A 70 16.64 10.78 5.27
C ALA A 70 16.84 9.26 5.45
N GLU A 71 17.10 8.80 6.67
CA GLU A 71 17.24 7.37 6.98
C GLU A 71 15.89 6.66 7.09
N THR A 72 14.84 7.39 7.48
CA THR A 72 13.47 6.90 7.59
C THR A 72 12.74 7.00 6.26
N ASN A 73 12.69 8.20 5.66
CA ASN A 73 11.96 8.52 4.44
C ASN A 73 12.86 8.39 3.20
N ARG A 74 13.36 7.17 2.98
CA ARG A 74 14.28 6.85 1.87
C ARG A 74 13.63 6.95 0.49
N SER A 75 12.31 6.81 0.43
CA SER A 75 11.53 6.94 -0.81
C SER A 75 11.08 8.38 -1.09
N GLY A 76 11.37 9.34 -0.21
CA GLY A 76 10.99 10.74 -0.39
C GLY A 76 9.47 10.96 -0.41
N LEU A 77 8.72 10.14 0.32
CA LEU A 77 7.27 10.27 0.44
C LEU A 77 6.88 11.63 1.01
N THR A 78 5.72 12.12 0.59
CA THR A 78 5.17 13.43 0.98
C THR A 78 3.81 13.24 1.66
N ASP A 79 3.20 14.31 2.15
CA ASP A 79 1.85 14.24 2.73
C ASP A 79 0.81 13.59 1.78
N LEU A 80 1.02 13.74 0.47
CA LEU A 80 0.16 13.18 -0.57
C LEU A 80 0.17 11.65 -0.65
N ASN A 81 1.22 10.99 -0.16
CA ASN A 81 1.37 9.53 -0.29
C ASN A 81 2.15 8.86 0.85
N GLN A 82 2.38 9.55 1.97
CA GLN A 82 2.90 8.92 3.17
C GLN A 82 1.99 7.77 3.61
N PHE A 83 2.62 6.67 3.99
CA PHE A 83 1.97 5.46 4.49
C PHE A 83 2.94 4.73 5.41
N ALA A 84 2.41 3.81 6.20
CA ALA A 84 3.19 2.90 7.03
C ALA A 84 2.46 1.57 7.12
N SER A 85 3.20 0.51 7.43
CA SER A 85 2.69 -0.85 7.55
C SER A 85 1.92 -1.31 6.31
N PRO A 86 2.60 -1.35 5.14
CA PRO A 86 2.01 -2.00 3.98
C PRO A 86 1.74 -3.46 4.32
N ASP A 87 0.52 -3.92 4.08
CA ASP A 87 0.08 -5.29 4.32
C ASP A 87 -0.46 -5.86 3.00
N GLY A 88 -1.73 -5.58 2.68
CA GLY A 88 -2.38 -6.11 1.49
C GLY A 88 -1.74 -5.64 0.18
N LEU A 89 -1.64 -6.56 -0.78
CA LEU A 89 -0.94 -6.32 -2.04
C LEU A 89 -1.59 -7.09 -3.20
N ALA A 90 -1.88 -6.41 -4.30
CA ALA A 90 -2.46 -7.03 -5.49
C ALA A 90 -2.12 -6.28 -6.78
N PHE A 91 -1.93 -7.00 -7.87
CA PHE A 91 -1.99 -6.43 -9.22
C PHE A 91 -3.38 -6.59 -9.83
N ASP A 92 -3.82 -5.59 -10.60
CA ASP A 92 -4.88 -5.79 -11.58
C ASP A 92 -4.32 -6.20 -12.96
N GLY A 93 -5.19 -6.65 -13.87
CA GLY A 93 -4.81 -7.08 -15.22
C GLY A 93 -4.25 -5.97 -16.13
N ARG A 94 -4.24 -4.72 -15.66
CA ARG A 94 -3.67 -3.56 -16.37
C ARG A 94 -2.29 -3.18 -15.80
N GLY A 95 -1.80 -3.90 -14.80
CA GLY A 95 -0.47 -3.69 -14.21
C GLY A 95 -0.44 -2.59 -13.15
N ILE A 96 -1.59 -2.21 -12.61
CA ILE A 96 -1.65 -1.34 -11.44
C ILE A 96 -1.37 -2.19 -10.20
N LEU A 97 -0.34 -1.84 -9.45
CA LEU A 97 -0.05 -2.38 -8.13
C LEU A 97 -0.83 -1.59 -7.07
N TRP A 98 -1.70 -2.30 -6.36
CA TRP A 98 -2.50 -1.80 -5.27
C TRP A 98 -1.87 -2.20 -3.93
N ILE A 99 -1.58 -1.22 -3.08
CA ILE A 99 -0.94 -1.39 -1.76
C ILE A 99 -1.95 -0.97 -0.70
N GLN A 100 -2.23 -1.85 0.25
CA GLN A 100 -3.16 -1.62 1.36
C GLN A 100 -2.38 -1.55 2.69
N THR A 101 -2.93 -0.88 3.70
CA THR A 101 -2.22 -0.66 4.97
C THR A 101 -3.00 -1.15 6.19
N ASP A 102 -2.26 -1.66 7.17
CA ASP A 102 -2.67 -1.97 8.56
C ASP A 102 -1.70 -1.26 9.53
N ASN A 103 -1.93 0.02 9.77
CA ASN A 103 -0.94 0.91 10.35
C ASN A 103 -1.13 1.17 11.84
N GLY A 104 -0.15 0.75 12.64
CA GLY A 104 -0.03 1.10 14.05
C GLY A 104 0.90 2.28 14.38
N ALA A 105 1.56 2.89 13.41
CA ALA A 105 2.56 3.93 13.65
C ALA A 105 1.93 5.32 13.83
N GLY A 106 1.99 5.84 15.06
CA GLY A 106 1.42 7.14 15.46
C GLY A 106 1.84 8.33 14.59
N GLU A 107 3.06 8.29 14.06
CA GLU A 107 3.61 9.32 13.18
C GLU A 107 2.82 9.45 11.86
N VAL A 108 2.16 8.37 11.41
CA VAL A 108 1.32 8.37 10.20
C VAL A 108 -0.17 8.35 10.57
N THR A 109 -0.59 7.57 11.57
CA THR A 109 -2.01 7.49 11.97
C THR A 109 -2.57 8.79 12.54
N SER A 110 -1.72 9.69 13.02
CA SER A 110 -2.13 11.04 13.44
C SER A 110 -2.48 11.97 12.27
N TYR A 111 -2.07 11.61 11.04
CA TYR A 111 -2.35 12.38 9.83
C TYR A 111 -3.45 11.74 8.97
N THR A 112 -3.42 10.42 8.80
CA THR A 112 -4.36 9.68 7.95
C THR A 112 -4.68 8.31 8.54
N ASN A 113 -5.91 7.84 8.33
CA ASN A 113 -6.26 6.43 8.59
C ASN A 113 -5.57 5.51 7.59
N ASP A 114 -5.74 4.19 7.79
CA ASP A 114 -5.37 3.20 6.81
C ASP A 114 -6.02 3.44 5.45
N GLN A 115 -5.32 3.03 4.41
CA GLN A 115 -5.52 3.56 3.07
C GLN A 115 -5.19 2.51 2.01
N MET A 116 -5.55 2.81 0.77
CA MET A 116 -5.05 2.08 -0.39
C MET A 116 -4.33 3.05 -1.31
N LEU A 117 -3.12 2.67 -1.72
CA LEU A 117 -2.31 3.37 -2.71
C LEU A 117 -2.27 2.58 -4.00
N ALA A 118 -1.98 3.28 -5.10
CA ALA A 118 -1.83 2.72 -6.43
C ALA A 118 -0.57 3.26 -7.11
N VAL A 119 0.14 2.39 -7.80
CA VAL A 119 1.30 2.74 -8.64
C VAL A 119 1.31 1.82 -9.86
N VAL A 120 1.88 2.28 -10.98
CA VAL A 120 2.07 1.45 -12.19
C VAL A 120 3.56 1.20 -12.35
N PRO A 121 4.11 0.08 -11.84
CA PRO A 121 5.56 -0.15 -11.84
C PRO A 121 6.17 -0.09 -13.23
N SER A 122 5.48 -0.55 -14.28
CA SER A 122 5.97 -0.47 -15.66
C SER A 122 6.26 0.96 -16.16
N ARG A 123 5.70 1.99 -15.52
CA ARG A 123 5.96 3.42 -15.80
C ARG A 123 7.08 4.02 -14.94
N MET A 124 7.54 3.28 -13.94
CA MET A 124 8.65 3.64 -13.06
C MET A 124 9.96 3.21 -13.72
N VAL A 125 10.43 3.99 -14.69
CA VAL A 125 11.72 3.75 -15.37
C VAL A 125 12.66 4.95 -15.26
N ASP A 126 13.96 4.67 -15.27
CA ASP A 126 15.00 5.70 -15.40
C ASP A 126 15.19 6.16 -16.87
N GLU A 127 16.15 7.05 -17.10
CA GLU A 127 16.45 7.61 -18.43
C GLU A 127 16.90 6.54 -19.45
N THR A 128 17.35 5.37 -18.97
CA THR A 128 17.75 4.24 -19.81
C THR A 128 16.62 3.25 -20.09
N GLY A 129 15.45 3.46 -19.46
CA GLY A 129 14.30 2.56 -19.52
C GLY A 129 14.36 1.41 -18.51
N ALA A 130 15.33 1.41 -17.58
CA ALA A 130 15.41 0.39 -16.54
C ALA A 130 14.41 0.66 -15.42
N GLN A 131 13.79 -0.40 -14.90
CA GLN A 131 12.86 -0.31 -13.78
C GLN A 131 13.51 0.31 -12.54
N THR A 132 12.86 1.30 -11.92
CA THR A 132 13.37 2.02 -10.75
C THR A 132 12.46 1.84 -9.53
N GLN A 133 13.04 2.06 -8.34
CA GLN A 133 12.31 2.10 -7.08
C GLN A 133 11.59 3.44 -6.91
N VAL A 134 10.65 3.50 -5.97
CA VAL A 134 10.06 4.75 -5.51
C VAL A 134 11.11 5.55 -4.73
N ASN A 135 11.39 6.77 -5.20
CA ASN A 135 12.35 7.70 -4.65
C ASN A 135 11.87 9.15 -4.80
N ALA A 136 12.61 10.11 -4.25
CA ALA A 136 12.19 11.51 -4.20
C ALA A 136 11.87 12.16 -5.56
N SER A 137 12.45 11.68 -6.67
CA SER A 137 12.19 12.25 -8.00
C SER A 137 10.92 11.71 -8.66
N ASN A 138 10.46 10.52 -8.26
CA ASN A 138 9.34 9.81 -8.91
C ASN A 138 8.20 9.43 -7.95
N GLN A 139 8.31 9.71 -6.65
CA GLN A 139 7.32 9.35 -5.64
C GLN A 139 5.89 9.79 -5.95
N ALA A 140 5.70 10.88 -6.71
CA ALA A 140 4.40 11.35 -7.14
C ALA A 140 3.63 10.33 -8.03
N GLN A 141 4.30 9.29 -8.53
CA GLN A 141 3.67 8.17 -9.23
C GLN A 141 2.96 7.18 -8.28
N LEU A 142 3.38 7.12 -7.00
CA LEU A 142 2.65 6.42 -5.94
C LEU A 142 1.54 7.34 -5.43
N LYS A 143 0.30 7.02 -5.75
CA LYS A 143 -0.86 7.85 -5.44
C LYS A 143 -1.72 7.17 -4.39
N ARG A 144 -2.08 7.90 -3.33
CA ARG A 144 -3.16 7.48 -2.44
C ARG A 144 -4.47 7.49 -3.22
N PHE A 145 -5.13 6.33 -3.30
CA PHE A 145 -6.38 6.15 -4.04
C PHE A 145 -7.60 6.39 -3.16
N PHE A 146 -7.63 5.83 -1.94
CA PHE A 146 -8.64 6.18 -0.93
C PHE A 146 -8.10 6.00 0.50
N VAL A 147 -8.80 6.58 1.48
CA VAL A 147 -8.56 6.44 2.92
C VAL A 147 -9.78 5.75 3.56
N GLY A 148 -9.54 4.73 4.38
CA GLY A 148 -10.55 4.01 5.13
C GLY A 148 -11.09 4.81 6.33
N PRO A 149 -12.20 4.34 6.93
CA PRO A 149 -12.79 4.98 8.10
C PRO A 149 -11.92 4.83 9.35
N ASN A 150 -12.36 5.48 10.42
CA ASN A 150 -11.62 5.53 11.68
C ASN A 150 -11.37 4.13 12.26
N GLY A 151 -10.11 3.84 12.62
CA GLY A 151 -9.71 2.62 13.33
C GLY A 151 -9.83 1.32 12.54
N CYS A 152 -10.10 1.38 11.23
CA CYS A 152 -10.01 0.20 10.38
C CYS A 152 -8.57 -0.06 9.95
N GLU A 153 -8.32 -1.27 9.46
CA GLU A 153 -7.34 -1.50 8.40
C GLU A 153 -8.05 -1.60 7.04
N VAL A 154 -7.30 -1.37 5.97
CA VAL A 154 -7.76 -1.65 4.59
C VAL A 154 -7.12 -2.95 4.13
N THR A 155 -7.93 -3.92 3.71
CA THR A 155 -7.42 -5.25 3.32
C THR A 155 -8.33 -5.92 2.29
N GLY A 156 -7.83 -6.95 1.60
CA GLY A 156 -8.57 -7.70 0.61
C GLY A 156 -8.82 -6.92 -0.68
N PHE A 157 -8.67 -7.60 -1.82
CA PHE A 157 -8.77 -6.97 -3.12
C PHE A 157 -9.42 -7.92 -4.12
N ALA A 158 -10.40 -7.42 -4.85
CA ALA A 158 -10.87 -8.02 -6.10
C ALA A 158 -11.40 -6.93 -7.03
N ILE A 159 -11.20 -7.07 -8.33
CA ILE A 159 -11.70 -6.11 -9.32
C ILE A 159 -12.49 -6.85 -10.41
N SER A 160 -13.59 -6.27 -10.87
CA SER A 160 -14.39 -6.87 -11.94
C SER A 160 -13.59 -6.93 -13.26
N PRO A 161 -13.88 -7.89 -14.16
CA PRO A 161 -13.15 -8.03 -15.43
C PRO A 161 -13.24 -6.81 -16.35
N ASP A 162 -14.26 -5.96 -16.19
CA ASP A 162 -14.42 -4.70 -16.92
C ASP A 162 -13.77 -3.50 -16.21
N TYR A 163 -13.12 -3.73 -15.06
CA TYR A 163 -12.45 -2.73 -14.22
C TYR A 163 -13.36 -1.63 -13.65
N LYS A 164 -14.68 -1.83 -13.63
CA LYS A 164 -15.65 -0.82 -13.18
C LYS A 164 -16.08 -0.96 -11.73
N SER A 165 -15.80 -2.10 -11.10
CA SER A 165 -16.14 -2.37 -9.69
C SER A 165 -14.93 -2.94 -8.97
N LEU A 166 -14.42 -2.19 -7.99
CA LEU A 166 -13.35 -2.62 -7.10
C LEU A 166 -13.96 -2.99 -5.74
N PHE A 167 -13.68 -4.20 -5.28
CA PHE A 167 -14.13 -4.74 -4.01
C PHE A 167 -12.95 -4.70 -3.02
N VAL A 168 -13.14 -4.02 -1.90
CA VAL A 168 -12.13 -3.88 -0.83
C VAL A 168 -12.79 -4.14 0.52
N ASN A 169 -12.09 -4.76 1.46
CA ASN A 169 -12.60 -4.94 2.81
C ASN A 169 -12.11 -3.82 3.73
N ILE A 170 -13.04 -3.31 4.53
CA ILE A 170 -12.77 -2.46 5.68
C ILE A 170 -12.88 -3.36 6.90
N GLN A 171 -11.75 -3.72 7.50
CA GLN A 171 -11.72 -4.63 8.64
C GLN A 171 -11.72 -3.83 9.96
N HIS A 172 -12.42 -4.38 10.96
CA HIS A 172 -12.52 -3.86 12.33
C HIS A 172 -12.61 -2.32 12.49
N PRO A 173 -13.50 -1.63 11.74
CA PRO A 173 -13.69 -0.20 11.92
C PRO A 173 -14.06 0.14 13.37
N GLY A 174 -13.71 1.34 13.82
CA GLY A 174 -13.99 1.80 15.18
C GLY A 174 -15.38 2.42 15.36
N ASN A 175 -15.94 3.06 14.33
CA ASN A 175 -17.25 3.73 14.38
C ASN A 175 -17.85 3.90 12.97
N TRP A 176 -17.94 2.80 12.22
CA TRP A 176 -18.41 2.76 10.83
C TRP A 176 -18.97 1.37 10.50
N PRO A 177 -19.93 1.21 9.56
CA PRO A 177 -20.57 2.22 8.71
C PRO A 177 -21.76 2.94 9.36
N TYR A 178 -21.99 4.20 8.97
CA TYR A 178 -23.16 4.99 9.36
C TYR A 178 -24.39 4.71 8.50
N SER A 179 -24.20 4.58 7.19
CA SER A 179 -25.24 4.30 6.19
C SER A 179 -24.74 3.30 5.14
N ASP A 180 -25.57 2.96 4.16
CA ASP A 180 -25.17 2.13 3.02
C ASP A 180 -24.22 2.87 2.06
N ASN A 181 -24.07 4.19 2.21
CA ASN A 181 -23.05 4.96 1.52
C ASN A 181 -21.74 4.92 2.31
N ALA A 182 -20.80 4.10 1.84
CA ALA A 182 -19.50 3.90 2.50
C ALA A 182 -18.68 5.19 2.70
N ALA A 183 -18.93 6.23 1.89
CA ALA A 183 -18.24 7.51 1.97
C ALA A 183 -18.81 8.46 3.04
N GLU A 184 -19.96 8.14 3.65
CA GLU A 184 -20.53 8.93 4.73
C GLU A 184 -19.83 8.61 6.05
N GLU A 185 -19.18 9.62 6.62
CA GLU A 185 -18.63 9.55 7.96
C GLU A 185 -19.75 9.48 9.00
N THR A 186 -19.53 8.75 10.09
CA THR A 186 -20.42 8.79 11.24
C THR A 186 -20.42 10.20 11.84
N PRO A 187 -21.58 10.87 11.96
CA PRO A 187 -21.64 12.23 12.46
C PRO A 187 -21.00 12.39 13.84
N ALA A 188 -20.37 13.54 14.08
CA ALA A 188 -19.72 13.83 15.36
C ALA A 188 -20.71 13.67 16.54
N GLY A 189 -20.29 12.96 17.59
CA GLY A 189 -21.11 12.67 18.77
C GLY A 189 -22.05 11.48 18.60
N MET A 190 -22.09 10.84 17.43
CA MET A 190 -22.83 9.60 17.21
C MET A 190 -21.93 8.38 17.33
N THR A 191 -22.48 7.33 17.95
CA THR A 191 -21.84 6.01 18.01
C THR A 191 -22.73 5.02 17.28
N VAL A 192 -22.14 4.29 16.34
CA VAL A 192 -22.76 3.14 15.68
C VAL A 192 -22.07 1.86 16.14
N ARG A 193 -22.76 0.71 16.07
CA ARG A 193 -22.08 -0.57 16.26
C ARG A 193 -21.17 -0.82 15.06
N PRO A 194 -19.84 -0.93 15.23
CA PRO A 194 -18.96 -1.08 14.09
C PRO A 194 -19.13 -2.44 13.41
N ARG A 195 -19.02 -2.46 12.09
CA ARG A 195 -19.18 -3.66 11.28
C ARG A 195 -18.14 -3.66 10.18
N ALA A 196 -17.30 -4.70 10.15
CA ALA A 196 -16.47 -4.96 8.98
C ALA A 196 -17.38 -5.17 7.75
N ALA A 197 -16.96 -4.64 6.60
CA ALA A 197 -17.73 -4.72 5.37
C ALA A 197 -16.82 -4.78 4.15
N THR A 198 -17.31 -5.43 3.09
CA THR A 198 -16.77 -5.26 1.74
C THR A 198 -17.44 -4.06 1.10
N VAL A 199 -16.65 -3.07 0.69
CA VAL A 199 -17.12 -1.90 -0.07
C VAL A 199 -16.91 -2.12 -1.56
N VAL A 200 -17.81 -1.57 -2.37
CA VAL A 200 -17.68 -1.57 -3.84
C VAL A 200 -17.43 -0.15 -4.30
N ILE A 201 -16.20 0.13 -4.74
CA ILE A 201 -15.80 1.41 -5.30
C ILE A 201 -16.13 1.41 -6.79
N ARG A 202 -16.79 2.47 -7.26
CA ARG A 202 -17.17 2.70 -8.66
C ARG A 202 -17.00 4.18 -9.01
N ARG A 203 -16.77 4.47 -10.28
CA ARG A 203 -16.85 5.85 -10.79
C ARG A 203 -18.30 6.23 -11.05
N GLU A 204 -18.65 7.49 -10.77
CA GLU A 204 -19.98 8.03 -11.04
C GLU A 204 -20.34 8.02 -12.53
N ASP A 205 -19.33 8.19 -13.40
CA ASP A 205 -19.50 8.14 -14.86
C ASP A 205 -19.55 6.72 -15.45
N GLY A 206 -19.44 5.68 -14.61
CA GLY A 206 -19.43 4.28 -15.05
C GLY A 206 -18.18 3.86 -15.85
N GLY A 207 -17.12 4.67 -15.81
CA GLY A 207 -15.82 4.36 -16.40
C GLY A 207 -15.00 3.35 -15.57
N GLU A 208 -13.85 2.95 -16.09
CA GLU A 208 -12.93 2.06 -15.36
C GLU A 208 -12.20 2.81 -14.25
N ILE A 209 -11.94 2.11 -13.16
CA ILE A 209 -11.27 2.63 -11.98
C ILE A 209 -9.78 2.89 -12.27
N ALA A 210 -9.25 4.00 -11.77
CA ALA A 210 -7.84 4.40 -11.87
C ALA A 210 -7.30 4.59 -13.31
N LEU A 211 -8.16 5.07 -14.22
CA LEU A 211 -7.80 5.62 -15.53
C LEU A 211 -7.41 7.10 -15.44
#